data_AF-F2D0U9-F1
#
_entry.id   AF-F2D0U9-F1
#
_cell.length_a   1.000
_cell.length_b   1.000
_cell.length_c   1.000
_cell.angle_alpha   90.00
_cell.angle_beta   90.00
_cell.angle_gamma   90.00
#
_symmetry.space_group_name_H-M   'P 1'
#
loop_
_entity.id
_entity.type
_entity.pdbx_description
1 polymer ?
#
loop_
_entity_poly.entity_id
_entity_poly.type
_entity_poly.pdbx_seq_one_letter_code
_entity_poly.pdbx_strand_id
1 'polypeptide(L)'
;VEPVLKIHEGRPNARDMLKNGQIQVMVITSSGDDLDSRDGLQLRRLALAYKVPIITTVDGARATMDAIKSMKNKSIEILALQDYFQPADAPQKLPAAQAAP
;
A
#
# COMPACT_ATOMS: atom_id res chain seq x y z
N VAL A 1 8.42 -18.42 -11.46
CA VAL A 1 8.19 -18.33 -10.00
C VAL A 1 9.04 -19.40 -9.35
N GLU A 2 9.61 -19.12 -8.18
CA GLU A 2 10.38 -20.08 -7.39
C GLU A 2 9.62 -20.38 -6.09
N PRO A 3 9.39 -21.66 -5.74
CA PRO A 3 8.73 -22.01 -4.48
C PRO A 3 9.68 -21.80 -3.29
N VAL A 4 9.13 -21.34 -2.18
CA VAL A 4 9.87 -21.07 -0.94
C VAL A 4 9.10 -21.65 0.23
N LEU A 5 9.81 -22.24 1.20
CA LEU A 5 9.21 -22.81 2.41
C LEU A 5 8.52 -21.72 3.23
N LYS A 6 7.35 -22.07 3.80
CA LYS A 6 6.73 -21.31 4.90
C LYS A 6 7.64 -21.36 6.13
N ILE A 7 7.39 -20.47 7.09
CA ILE A 7 8.26 -20.34 8.27
C ILE A 7 8.26 -21.64 9.09
N HIS A 8 7.11 -22.29 9.23
CA HIS A 8 6.98 -23.53 9.98
C HIS A 8 7.47 -24.78 9.24
N GLU A 9 7.73 -24.70 7.93
CA GLU A 9 8.11 -25.86 7.09
C GLU A 9 9.61 -26.16 7.10
N GLY A 10 10.46 -25.21 7.51
CA GLY A 10 11.90 -25.43 7.61
C GLY A 10 12.74 -24.26 7.10
N ARG A 11 13.94 -24.56 6.59
CA ARG A 11 14.90 -23.59 6.05
C ARG A 11 15.50 -24.08 4.71
N PRO A 12 15.88 -23.16 3.79
CA PRO A 12 15.66 -21.72 3.85
C PRO A 12 14.18 -21.35 3.62
N ASN A 13 13.68 -20.35 4.33
CA ASN A 13 12.30 -19.87 4.20
C ASN A 13 12.22 -18.36 3.88
N ALA A 14 11.00 -17.85 3.71
CA ALA A 14 10.77 -16.44 3.39
C ALA A 14 11.36 -15.45 4.42
N ARG A 15 11.46 -15.84 5.71
CA ARG A 15 12.14 -15.01 6.72
C ARG A 15 13.63 -14.92 6.43
N ASP A 16 14.29 -16.01 6.06
CA ASP A 16 15.72 -16.00 5.74
C ASP A 16 16.00 -15.12 4.51
N MET A 17 15.17 -15.24 3.47
CA MET A 17 15.28 -14.41 2.27
C MET A 17 15.10 -12.92 2.57
N LEU A 18 14.11 -12.57 3.40
CA LEU A 18 13.88 -11.20 3.83
C LEU A 18 15.09 -10.63 4.59
N LYS A 19 15.65 -11.41 5.53
CA LYS A 19 16.84 -11.01 6.29
C LYS A 19 18.07 -10.81 5.42
N ASN A 20 18.21 -11.59 4.37
CA ASN A 20 19.31 -11.51 3.41
C ASN A 20 19.13 -10.40 2.37
N GLY A 21 18.06 -9.58 2.46
CA GLY A 21 17.78 -8.50 1.51
C GLY A 21 17.32 -8.98 0.13
N GLN A 22 16.93 -10.25 0.00
CA GLN A 22 16.52 -10.85 -1.27
C GLN A 22 15.08 -10.48 -1.66
N ILE A 23 14.30 -9.89 -0.74
CA ILE A 23 12.92 -9.45 -0.96
C ILE A 23 12.85 -7.93 -0.83
N GLN A 24 12.37 -7.23 -1.87
CA GLN A 24 12.24 -5.77 -1.88
C GLN A 24 10.80 -5.27 -1.71
N VAL A 25 9.81 -6.14 -1.97
CA VAL A 25 8.38 -5.89 -1.75
C VAL A 25 7.73 -7.23 -1.39
N MET A 26 6.75 -7.21 -0.49
CA MET A 26 6.04 -8.42 -0.10
C MET A 26 4.52 -8.23 -0.22
N VAL A 27 3.86 -9.18 -0.88
CA VAL A 27 2.39 -9.26 -0.94
C VAL A 27 1.96 -10.43 -0.06
N ILE A 28 1.19 -10.16 1.00
CA ILE A 28 0.67 -11.17 1.93
C ILE A 28 -0.85 -11.09 1.95
N THR A 29 -1.51 -12.14 1.45
CA THR A 29 -2.95 -12.32 1.62
C THR A 29 -3.19 -13.43 2.63
N SER A 30 -4.16 -13.24 3.54
CA SER A 30 -4.52 -14.30 4.49
C SER A 30 -5.43 -15.33 3.84
N SER A 31 -5.12 -16.62 4.02
CA SER A 31 -5.98 -17.75 3.67
C SER A 31 -7.07 -18.01 4.72
N GLY A 32 -6.93 -17.42 5.91
CA GLY A 32 -7.86 -17.58 7.03
C GLY A 32 -7.56 -18.76 7.96
N ASP A 33 -6.57 -19.60 7.65
CA ASP A 33 -6.16 -20.67 8.57
C ASP A 33 -5.19 -20.17 9.67
N ASP A 34 -5.10 -20.95 10.76
CA ASP A 34 -4.33 -20.58 11.95
C ASP A 34 -2.82 -20.56 11.70
N LEU A 35 -2.30 -21.47 10.88
CA LEU A 35 -0.87 -21.59 10.60
C LEU A 35 -0.40 -20.42 9.74
N ASP A 36 -1.16 -20.09 8.70
CA ASP A 36 -0.94 -18.95 7.82
C ASP A 36 -1.13 -17.63 8.56
N SER A 37 -2.07 -17.57 9.52
CA SER A 37 -2.23 -16.39 10.38
C SER A 37 -1.00 -16.14 11.25
N ARG A 38 -0.40 -17.19 11.83
CA ARG A 38 0.82 -17.09 12.65
C ARG A 38 2.04 -16.72 11.81
N ASP A 39 2.29 -17.44 10.73
CA ASP A 39 3.42 -17.19 9.83
C ASP A 39 3.29 -15.83 9.14
N GLY A 40 2.10 -15.51 8.65
CA GLY A 40 1.79 -14.23 8.01
C GLY A 40 1.88 -13.05 8.98
N LEU A 41 1.48 -13.20 10.24
CA LEU A 41 1.72 -12.19 11.28
C LEU A 41 3.22 -11.96 11.50
N GLN A 42 3.99 -13.04 11.56
CA GLN A 42 5.43 -12.94 11.77
C GLN A 42 6.14 -12.27 10.59
N LEU A 43 5.80 -12.65 9.35
CA LEU A 43 6.37 -12.04 8.15
C LEU A 43 6.03 -10.54 8.06
N ARG A 44 4.79 -10.14 8.34
CA ARG A 44 4.40 -8.71 8.37
C ARG A 44 5.24 -7.91 9.38
N ARG A 45 5.43 -8.44 10.60
CA ARG A 45 6.27 -7.80 11.63
C ARG A 45 7.73 -7.68 11.18
N LEU A 46 8.27 -8.73 10.57
CA LEU A 46 9.64 -8.72 10.06
C LEU A 46 9.80 -7.70 8.93
N ALA A 47 8.89 -7.66 7.95
CA ALA A 47 9.01 -6.72 6.84
C ALA A 47 8.95 -5.27 7.32
N LEU A 48 8.12 -4.93 8.32
CA LEU A 48 8.16 -3.64 8.97
C LEU A 48 9.53 -3.36 9.62
N ALA A 49 10.09 -4.32 10.35
CA ALA A 49 11.40 -4.17 10.99
C ALA A 49 12.55 -3.98 9.97
N TYR A 50 12.47 -4.65 8.82
CA TYR A 50 13.43 -4.55 7.72
C TYR A 50 13.09 -3.44 6.71
N LYS A 51 12.06 -2.62 6.96
CA LYS A 51 11.61 -1.52 6.09
C LYS A 51 11.28 -1.97 4.66
N VAL A 52 10.77 -3.19 4.52
CA VAL A 52 10.28 -3.72 3.25
C VAL A 52 8.78 -3.42 3.13
N PRO A 53 8.33 -2.73 2.06
CA PRO A 53 6.92 -2.46 1.81
C PRO A 53 6.08 -3.74 1.83
N ILE A 54 4.94 -3.68 2.53
CA ILE A 54 3.98 -4.77 2.62
C ILE A 54 2.64 -4.37 2.01
N ILE A 55 2.05 -5.26 1.23
CA ILE A 55 0.71 -5.13 0.69
C ILE A 55 -0.12 -6.31 1.17
N THR A 56 -1.29 -6.02 1.76
CA THR A 56 -2.10 -7.05 2.44
C THR A 56 -3.37 -7.45 1.70
N THR A 57 -3.62 -6.87 0.53
CA THR A 57 -4.81 -7.14 -0.28
C THR A 57 -4.43 -7.28 -1.75
N VAL A 58 -5.19 -8.09 -2.49
CA VAL A 58 -4.99 -8.27 -3.93
C VAL A 58 -5.21 -6.95 -4.68
N ASP A 59 -6.24 -6.19 -4.31
CA ASP A 59 -6.53 -4.89 -4.93
C ASP A 59 -5.44 -3.87 -4.64
N GLY A 60 -4.88 -3.87 -3.43
CA GLY A 60 -3.71 -3.06 -3.09
C GLY A 60 -2.49 -3.44 -3.92
N ALA A 61 -2.32 -4.72 -4.24
CA ALA A 61 -1.20 -5.20 -5.05
C ALA A 61 -1.34 -4.74 -6.51
N ARG A 62 -2.57 -4.80 -7.05
CA ARG A 62 -2.90 -4.25 -8.38
C ARG A 62 -2.65 -2.75 -8.45
N ALA A 63 -3.18 -1.98 -7.50
CA ALA A 63 -2.98 -0.53 -7.44
C ALA A 63 -1.48 -0.16 -7.32
N THR A 64 -0.72 -0.92 -6.53
CA THR A 64 0.74 -0.72 -6.39
C THR A 64 1.47 -0.99 -7.71
N MET A 65 1.11 -2.06 -8.42
CA MET A 65 1.68 -2.37 -9.73
C MET A 65 1.39 -1.25 -10.74
N ASP A 66 0.15 -0.76 -10.79
CA ASP A 66 -0.25 0.33 -11.68
C ASP A 66 0.50 1.64 -11.36
N ALA A 67 0.66 1.95 -10.08
CA ALA A 67 1.45 3.09 -9.63
C ALA A 67 2.92 2.97 -10.06
N ILE A 68 3.56 1.82 -9.84
CA ILE A 68 4.95 1.56 -10.27
C ILE A 68 5.08 1.69 -11.79
N LYS A 69 4.13 1.14 -12.54
CA LYS A 69 4.10 1.25 -14.00
C LYS A 69 3.96 2.70 -14.47
N SER A 70 3.10 3.47 -13.82
CA SER A 70 2.93 4.91 -14.10
C SER A 70 4.22 5.68 -13.83
N MET A 71 4.83 5.49 -12.65
CA MET A 71 6.07 6.15 -12.26
C MET A 71 7.27 5.83 -13.17
N LYS A 72 7.31 4.62 -13.76
CA LYS A 72 8.37 4.24 -14.71
C LYS A 72 8.21 4.89 -16.08
N ASN A 73 6.98 5.20 -16.49
CA ASN A 73 6.66 5.59 -17.86
C ASN A 73 6.25 7.06 -18.02
N LYS A 74 6.00 7.79 -16.93
CA LYS A 74 5.52 9.17 -16.94
C LYS A 74 6.34 10.03 -16.00
N SER A 75 6.50 11.30 -16.34
CA SER A 75 7.00 12.32 -15.43
C SER A 75 5.95 12.61 -14.34
N ILE A 76 6.42 12.89 -13.13
CA ILE A 76 5.54 13.35 -12.04
C ILE A 76 5.15 14.80 -12.35
N GLU A 77 3.85 15.03 -12.48
CA GLU A 77 3.28 16.38 -12.54
C GLU A 77 3.04 16.89 -11.12
N ILE A 78 3.39 18.15 -10.88
CA ILE A 78 3.18 18.82 -9.60
C ILE A 78 2.02 19.78 -9.77
N LEU A 79 0.99 19.62 -8.96
CA LEU A 79 -0.19 20.48 -8.95
C LEU A 79 -0.34 21.10 -7.56
N ALA A 80 -0.49 22.42 -7.47
CA ALA A 80 -0.80 23.04 -6.19
C ALA A 80 -2.25 22.72 -5.81
N LEU A 81 -2.55 22.65 -4.51
CA LEU A 81 -3.90 22.35 -4.05
C LEU A 81 -4.92 23.39 -4.56
N GLN A 82 -4.49 24.65 -4.73
CA GLN A 82 -5.31 25.74 -5.25
C GLN A 82 -5.67 25.54 -6.73
N ASP A 83 -4.77 24.95 -7.52
CA ASP A 83 -5.01 24.69 -8.94
C ASP A 83 -6.06 23.58 -9.16
N TYR A 84 -6.27 22.75 -8.13
CA TYR A 84 -7.29 21.70 -8.12
C TYR A 84 -8.72 22.26 -7.97
N PHE A 85 -8.88 23.37 -7.23
CA PHE A 85 -10.17 24.01 -6.99
C PHE A 85 -10.32 25.23 -7.91
N GLN A 86 -11.05 25.07 -9.01
CA GLN A 86 -11.34 26.22 -9.87
C GLN A 86 -12.35 27.16 -9.19
N PRO A 87 -12.32 28.48 -9.48
CA PRO A 87 -13.22 29.46 -8.86
C PRO A 87 -14.72 29.19 -9.03
N ALA A 88 -15.11 28.28 -9.94
CA ALA A 88 -16.49 27.86 -10.16
C ALA A 88 -17.05 26.97 -9.02
N ASP A 89 -16.20 26.40 -8.17
CA ASP A 89 -16.58 25.59 -7.00
C ASP A 89 -16.65 26.41 -5.70
N ALA A 90 -16.55 27.74 -5.79
CA ALA A 90 -16.70 28.61 -4.63
C ALA A 90 -18.12 28.46 -4.05
N PRO A 91 -18.28 28.23 -2.73
CA PRO A 91 -19.59 28.13 -2.11
C PRO A 91 -20.40 29.39 -2.42
N GLN A 92 -21.57 29.20 -3.02
CA GLN A 92 -22.51 30.27 -3.34
C GLN A 92 -22.75 31.09 -2.06
N LYS A 93 -22.40 32.39 -2.08
CA LYS A 93 -22.67 33.28 -0.94
C LYS A 93 -24.15 33.17 -0.61
N LEU A 94 -24.47 32.55 0.54
CA LEU A 94 -25.81 32.52 1.09
C LEU A 94 -26.30 33.98 1.20
N PRO A 95 -27.53 34.30 0.75
CA PRO A 95 -28.05 35.66 0.89
C PRO A 95 -27.97 36.05 2.36
N ALA A 96 -27.41 37.22 2.65
CA ALA A 96 -27.45 37.79 3.99
C ALA A 96 -28.91 37.81 4.42
N ALA A 97 -29.22 37.18 5.55
CA ALA A 97 -30.53 37.21 6.16
C ALA A 97 -30.95 38.68 6.25
N GLN A 98 -31.99 39.05 5.49
CA GLN A 98 -32.59 40.36 5.56
C GLN A 98 -33.03 40.56 7.00
N ALA A 99 -32.43 41.53 7.68
CA ALA A 99 -32.91 42.00 8.98
C ALA A 99 -34.34 42.50 8.76
N ALA A 100 -35.29 41.77 9.35
CA ALA A 100 -36.68 42.18 9.46
C ALA A 100 -36.77 43.47 10.31
N PRO A 101 -37.76 44.34 10.04
CA PRO A 101 -37.85 45.70 10.57
C PRO A 101 -37.96 45.81 12.10
#